data_AF-A0A535XEX7-F1
#
_entry.id   AF-A0A535XEX7-F1
#
_cell.length_a   1.000
_cell.length_b   1.000
_cell.length_c   1.000
_cell.angle_alpha   90.00
_cell.angle_beta   90.00
_cell.angle_gamma   90.00
#
_symmetry.space_group_name_H-M   'P 1'
#
loop_
_entity.id
_entity.type
_entity.pdbx_description
1 polymer ?
#
loop_
_entity_poly.entity_id
_entity_poly.type
_entity_poly.pdbx_seq_one_letter_code
_entity_poly.pdbx_strand_id
1 'polypeptide(L)' 'MRLRNPFGRKTKEFPTHLWTQCPSCGEMLFNKQLERNHSVCQKCGHHFKLGALARIDLLA' A
#
# COMPACT_ATOMS: atom_id res chain seq x y z
N MET A 1 17.37 -30.87 9.27
CA MET A 1 17.54 -29.90 8.16
C MET A 1 16.25 -29.83 7.36
N ARG A 2 15.56 -28.68 7.29
CA ARG A 2 14.41 -28.50 6.40
C ARG A 2 14.92 -28.25 4.98
N LEU A 3 14.70 -29.19 4.07
CA LEU A 3 14.99 -29.00 2.64
C LEU A 3 14.01 -27.95 2.09
N ARG A 4 14.53 -26.81 1.62
CA ARG A 4 13.72 -25.81 0.90
C ARG A 4 13.43 -26.35 -0.49
N ASN A 5 12.16 -26.61 -0.79
CA ASN A 5 11.71 -27.11 -2.09
C ASN A 5 11.93 -26.03 -3.19
N PRO A 6 12.80 -26.27 -4.19
CA PRO A 6 13.08 -25.31 -5.25
C PRO A 6 11.93 -25.14 -6.26
N PHE A 7 10.90 -26.00 -6.19
CA PHE A 7 9.70 -25.96 -7.04
C PHE A 7 8.50 -25.27 -6.38
N GLY A 8 8.71 -24.52 -5.30
CA GLY A 8 7.65 -23.73 -4.69
C GLY A 8 7.05 -22.78 -5.71
N ARG A 9 5.78 -22.99 -6.09
CA ARG A 9 5.03 -22.05 -6.94
C ARG A 9 5.16 -20.68 -6.30
N LYS A 10 5.78 -19.71 -6.99
CA LYS A 10 5.65 -18.30 -6.63
C LYS A 10 4.16 -18.02 -6.61
N THR A 11 3.58 -17.83 -5.43
CA THR A 11 2.23 -17.30 -5.31
C THR A 11 2.26 -16.00 -6.09
N LYS A 12 1.52 -15.92 -7.20
CA LYS A 12 1.21 -14.63 -7.81
C LYS A 12 0.67 -13.80 -6.66
N GLU A 13 1.44 -12.82 -6.22
CA GLU A 13 1.03 -11.86 -5.20
C GLU A 13 -0.10 -11.05 -5.85
N PHE A 14 -1.31 -11.60 -5.79
CA PHE A 14 -2.51 -10.82 -6.02
C PHE A 14 -2.46 -9.70 -4.97
N PRO A 15 -2.57 -8.42 -5.36
CA PRO A 15 -2.47 -7.33 -4.41
C PRO A 15 -3.61 -7.51 -3.41
N THR A 16 -3.26 -7.91 -2.20
CA THR A 16 -4.19 -8.47 -1.21
C THR A 16 -5.20 -7.45 -0.70
N HIS A 17 -5.05 -6.17 -1.05
CA HIS A 17 -6.03 -5.13 -0.77
C HIS A 17 -6.03 -4.11 -1.91
N LEU A 18 -7.09 -4.10 -2.73
CA LEU A 18 -7.35 -3.03 -3.70
C LEU A 18 -7.95 -1.80 -3.03
N TRP A 19 -8.55 -1.98 -1.86
CA TRP A 19 -9.31 -0.97 -1.13
C TRP A 19 -8.78 -0.85 0.30
N THR A 20 -8.74 0.38 0.81
CA THR A 20 -8.36 0.72 2.18
C THR A 20 -9.35 1.72 2.75
N GLN A 21 -9.81 1.46 3.98
CA GLN A 21 -10.69 2.40 4.69
C GLN A 21 -9.88 3.54 5.28
N CYS A 22 -10.36 4.77 5.10
CA CYS A 22 -9.80 5.90 5.82
C CYS A 22 -10.20 5.85 7.31
N PRO A 23 -9.26 5.86 8.27
CA PRO A 23 -9.59 5.84 9.69
C PRO A 23 -10.19 7.17 10.18
N SER A 24 -10.04 8.26 9.41
CA SER A 24 -10.54 9.59 9.77
C SER A 24 -11.97 9.85 9.27
N CYS A 25 -12.29 9.49 8.03
CA CYS A 25 -13.60 9.80 7.44
C CYS A 25 -14.42 8.56 7.04
N GLY A 26 -13.88 7.35 7.22
CA GLY A 26 -14.56 6.08 6.90
C GLY A 26 -14.66 5.75 5.40
N GLU A 27 -14.13 6.60 4.52
CA GLU A 27 -14.21 6.44 3.07
C GLU A 27 -13.44 5.20 2.57
N MET A 28 -13.99 4.51 1.57
CA MET A 28 -13.30 3.43 0.85
C MET A 28 -12.39 4.01 -0.23
N LEU A 29 -11.07 3.99 0.02
CA LEU A 29 -10.07 4.50 -0.89
C LEU A 29 -9.51 3.38 -1.77
N PHE A 30 -9.38 3.62 -3.06
CA PHE A 30 -8.70 2.70 -3.97
C PHE A 30 -7.18 2.87 -3.85
N ASN A 31 -6.45 1.78 -3.62
CA ASN A 31 -5.03 1.85 -3.25
C ASN A 31 -4.14 2.48 -4.33
N LYS A 32 -4.43 2.24 -5.61
CA LYS A 32 -3.71 2.95 -6.70
C LYS A 32 -3.98 4.45 -6.71
N GLN A 33 -5.15 4.91 -6.27
CA GLN A 33 -5.41 6.35 -6.12
C GLN A 33 -4.72 6.91 -4.87
N LEU A 34 -4.71 6.14 -3.78
CA LEU A 34 -4.04 6.52 -2.54
C LEU A 34 -2.52 6.66 -2.73
N GLU A 35 -1.89 5.73 -3.44
CA GLU A 35 -0.46 5.78 -3.81
C GLU A 35 -0.15 6.99 -4.69
N ARG A 36 -0.97 7.25 -5.72
CA ARG A 36 -0.83 8.44 -6.57
C ARG A 36 -0.98 9.76 -5.81
N ASN A 37 -1.69 9.74 -4.68
CA ASN A 37 -1.85 10.89 -3.80
C ASN A 37 -0.89 10.88 -2.61
N HIS A 38 0.26 10.22 -2.73
CA HIS A 38 1.31 10.19 -1.70
C HIS A 38 0.80 9.73 -0.33
N SER A 39 -0.12 8.78 -0.33
CA SER A 39 -0.76 8.24 0.86
C SER A 39 -1.55 9.30 1.64
N VAL A 40 -2.24 10.21 0.95
CA VAL A 40 -3.17 11.19 1.54
C VAL A 40 -4.60 10.88 1.10
N CYS A 41 -5.55 10.94 2.04
CA CYS A 41 -6.97 10.79 1.72
C CYS A 41 -7.48 12.00 0.92
N GLN A 42 -8.06 11.75 -0.26
CA GLN A 42 -8.63 12.79 -1.12
C GLN A 42 -9.85 13.50 -0.53
N LYS A 43 -10.56 12.85 0.41
CA LYS A 43 -11.82 13.37 0.96
C LYS A 43 -11.62 14.26 2.18
N CYS A 44 -10.73 13.87 3.10
CA CYS A 44 -10.53 14.58 4.37
C CYS A 44 -9.10 15.08 4.59
N GLY A 45 -8.16 14.79 3.68
CA GLY A 45 -6.76 15.17 3.84
C GLY A 45 -5.99 14.36 4.89
N HIS A 46 -6.53 13.25 5.40
CA HIS A 46 -5.80 12.40 6.34
C HIS A 46 -4.52 11.81 5.73
N HIS A 47 -3.39 11.98 6.41
CA HIS A 47 -2.10 11.44 6.00
C HIS A 47 -1.92 10.02 6.55
N PHE A 48 -1.78 9.05 5.66
CA PHE A 48 -1.40 7.69 6.02
C PHE A 48 0.11 7.57 6.24
N LYS A 49 0.52 6.51 6.92
CA LYS A 49 1.94 6.22 7.13
C LYS A 49 2.63 5.94 5.80
N LEU A 50 3.62 6.76 5.46
CA LEU A 50 4.50 6.57 4.31
C LEU A 50 5.88 6.12 4.82
N GLY A 51 6.49 5.13 4.16
CA GLY A 51 7.85 4.70 4.48
C GLY A 51 8.87 5.81 4.23
N ALA A 52 9.98 5.81 4.99
CA ALA A 52 11.01 6.84 4.87
C ALA A 52 11.60 6.93 3.44
N LEU A 53 11.91 5.80 2.82
CA LEU A 53 12.40 5.75 1.44
C LEU A 53 11.37 6.32 0.46
N ALA A 54 10.12 5.86 0.56
CA ALA A 54 9.04 6.37 -0.27
C ALA A 54 8.80 7.87 -0.07
N ARG A 55 9.14 8.46 1.09
CA ARG A 55 9.11 9.92 1.28
C ARG A 55 10.28 10.62 0.60
N ILE A 56 11.49 10.05 0.70
CA ILE A 56 12.69 10.60 0.05
C ILE A 56 12.51 10.60 -1.47
N ASP A 57 11.97 9.53 -2.05
CA ASP A 57 11.70 9.42 -3.49
C ASP A 57 10.73 10.49 -4.02
N LEU A 58 9.92 11.11 -3.16
CA LEU A 58 9.03 12.21 -3.53
C LEU A 58 9.69 13.58 -3.50
N LEU A 59 10.86 13.68 -2.85
CA LEU A 59 11.62 14.91 -2.68
C LEU A 59 12.88 14.95 -3.55
N ALA A 60 13.26 13.81 -4.14
CA ALA A 60 14.38 13.66 -5.07
C ALA A 60 13.97 14.09 -6.49
#